data_AF-A0AAE3NPW1-F1
#
_entry.id   AF-A0AAE3NPW1-F1
#
_cell.length_a   1.000
_cell.length_b   1.000
_cell.length_c   1.000
_cell.angle_alpha   90.00
_cell.angle_beta   90.00
_cell.angle_gamma   90.00
#
_symmetry.space_group_name_H-M   'P 1'
#
loop_
_entity.id
_entity.type
_entity.pdbx_description
1 polymer ?
#
loop_
_entity_poly.entity_id
_entity_poly.type
_entity_poly.pdbx_seq_one_letter_code
_entity_poly.pdbx_strand_id
1 'polypeptide(L)'
;MWFDISYNIAAGRTRRLESAVSKTPVERQKLSEFAREQIRSRIISGEFPMGRKLPEAELVRLLGMSKSPIREALLQLEREGLIELSPSRTTRVFSMTAGEVAELGELRLTLERDALRMACLRNPATLARGLAEIVARMERALERDDVATYKALDYDFHTAIFENCGNSYAAANFHRLSFRIQALRNRLSQDPALNERSLRDHIGLRDAVDAGDTDRALAIIERHVAETTQNYLDRMAHEAAEAGGPLDDATRVDLAEMERFSRQALAAVGADAETTDAITRALMHASTLGVDTHGVRLLPHYLEALAGGRVNRQPSPVIASGNGGACVLDADNAHGARATYEAVTLAVARARQHGLGAVAIRNSSHFGAAGAYALEIARQGMMGLVFCNSDAFVRLHGGAERFHGTNPIAAAAPVNSGEPWLLDMATSSIPFNRVQLSRSLGVPLPADVASDAHGTNVIEPSAAAMLAPLGGALFGYKGAGLAGIAEILSAAFSDAPLSAELPPMISDDMATPRRLGAFVMALDPEAFAGGQAFRAVIGRYLEAIRRSCTTPGETVMAPGDREWREAERRRDSGMKLDGTTVRSLGQFARDHGIAPLRTLSAERGAEHQ
;
A
#
# COMPACT_ATOMS: atom_id res chain seq x y z
N MET A 1 -28.78 63.55 32.05
CA MET A 1 -28.28 64.77 31.40
C MET A 1 -26.82 64.97 31.82
N TRP A 2 -25.89 64.21 31.22
CA TRP A 2 -24.46 64.35 31.48
C TRP A 2 -23.67 64.05 30.20
N PHE A 3 -23.01 65.13 29.75
CA PHE A 3 -21.78 65.25 28.96
C PHE A 3 -21.72 64.88 27.47
N ASP A 4 -21.76 65.98 26.71
CA ASP A 4 -21.11 66.29 25.44
C ASP A 4 -19.60 65.98 25.43
N ILE A 5 -19.06 65.61 24.27
CA ILE A 5 -17.82 66.17 23.67
C ILE A 5 -17.67 65.59 22.25
N SER A 6 -17.56 66.52 21.30
CA SER A 6 -17.33 66.36 19.86
C SER A 6 -15.88 65.95 19.52
N TYR A 7 -15.64 65.26 18.39
CA TYR A 7 -14.65 65.66 17.36
C TYR A 7 -14.65 64.77 16.08
N ASN A 8 -15.31 65.30 15.04
CA ASN A 8 -14.88 65.55 13.66
C ASN A 8 -13.80 64.72 12.89
N ILE A 9 -14.22 64.34 11.66
CA ILE A 9 -13.53 64.25 10.35
C ILE A 9 -12.53 63.12 10.05
N ALA A 10 -12.90 62.24 9.10
CA ALA A 10 -12.18 62.10 7.83
C ALA A 10 -12.99 61.28 6.81
N ALA A 11 -13.19 61.89 5.63
CA ALA A 11 -13.83 61.28 4.48
C ALA A 11 -12.91 60.29 3.76
N GLY A 12 -13.46 59.16 3.34
CA GLY A 12 -12.82 58.23 2.40
C GLY A 12 -13.91 57.53 1.59
N ARG A 13 -14.11 57.98 0.34
CA ARG A 13 -15.05 57.40 -0.63
C ARG A 13 -14.81 55.89 -0.80
N THR A 14 -15.87 55.09 -0.79
CA THR A 14 -15.93 53.86 -1.60
C THR A 14 -17.36 53.52 -1.99
N ARG A 15 -17.47 53.12 -3.26
CA ARG A 15 -18.65 52.79 -4.07
C ARG A 15 -19.76 52.02 -3.34
N ARG A 16 -21.01 52.38 -3.64
CA ARG A 16 -22.12 51.42 -3.66
C ARG A 16 -21.80 50.31 -4.66
N LEU A 17 -21.76 49.08 -4.17
CA LEU A 17 -22.19 47.91 -4.92
C LEU A 17 -23.30 47.27 -4.09
N GLU A 18 -24.51 47.39 -4.60
CA GLU A 18 -25.63 46.55 -4.22
C GLU A 18 -25.19 45.09 -4.44
N SER A 19 -25.11 44.29 -3.38
CA SER A 19 -25.10 42.83 -3.52
C SER A 19 -26.32 42.26 -2.82
N ALA A 20 -27.22 41.80 -3.67
CA ALA A 20 -28.36 40.93 -3.43
C ALA A 20 -28.30 40.10 -2.14
N VAL A 21 -29.41 40.18 -1.41
CA VAL A 21 -29.97 39.20 -0.48
C VAL A 21 -29.34 37.81 -0.64
N SER A 22 -28.56 37.40 0.36
CA SER A 22 -28.04 36.05 0.52
C SER A 22 -29.19 35.03 0.50
N LYS A 23 -29.13 34.04 -0.39
CA LYS A 23 -30.04 32.90 -0.44
C LYS A 23 -30.12 32.18 0.92
N THR A 24 -31.32 31.76 1.27
CA THR A 24 -31.84 31.36 2.60
C THR A 24 -31.28 29.98 3.08
N PRO A 25 -31.17 29.71 4.41
CA PRO A 25 -30.64 28.45 4.97
C PRO A 25 -31.26 27.15 4.42
N VAL A 26 -32.51 27.20 3.98
CA VAL A 26 -33.26 26.06 3.40
C VAL A 26 -32.68 25.60 2.05
N GLU A 27 -32.18 26.51 1.21
CA GLU A 27 -31.62 26.14 -0.11
C GLU A 27 -30.26 25.43 0.05
N ARG A 28 -29.49 25.83 1.06
CA ARG A 28 -28.22 25.19 1.42
C ARG A 28 -28.42 23.78 1.97
N GLN A 29 -29.45 23.56 2.79
CA GLN A 29 -29.79 22.25 3.35
C GLN A 29 -30.24 21.26 2.26
N LYS A 30 -31.00 21.72 1.25
CA LYS A 30 -31.35 20.90 0.09
C LYS A 30 -30.14 20.51 -0.76
N LEU A 31 -29.15 21.39 -0.89
CA LEU A 31 -27.91 21.10 -1.63
C LEU A 31 -27.00 20.11 -0.89
N SER A 32 -26.93 20.18 0.45
CA SER A 32 -26.18 19.19 1.24
C SER A 32 -26.84 17.81 1.21
N GLU A 33 -28.17 17.75 1.27
CA GLU A 33 -28.93 16.50 1.11
C GLU A 33 -28.72 15.86 -0.27
N PHE A 34 -28.77 16.66 -1.35
CA PHE A 34 -28.50 16.17 -2.69
C PHE A 34 -27.06 15.66 -2.84
N ALA A 35 -26.08 16.41 -2.34
CA ALA A 35 -24.68 15.98 -2.36
C ALA A 35 -24.47 14.68 -1.58
N ARG A 36 -25.12 14.53 -0.42
CA ARG A 36 -25.10 13.31 0.38
C ARG A 36 -25.62 12.12 -0.41
N GLU A 37 -26.78 12.25 -1.06
CA GLU A 37 -27.39 11.16 -1.84
C GLU A 37 -26.50 10.73 -3.02
N GLN A 38 -25.92 11.70 -3.73
CA GLN A 38 -25.03 11.42 -4.86
C GLN A 38 -23.76 10.68 -4.42
N ILE A 39 -23.15 11.09 -3.32
CA ILE A 39 -21.94 10.43 -2.80
C ILE A 39 -22.29 9.04 -2.25
N ARG A 40 -23.40 8.91 -1.51
CA ARG A 40 -23.88 7.62 -0.98
C ARG A 40 -24.17 6.63 -2.10
N SER A 41 -24.91 7.05 -3.14
CA SER A 41 -25.22 6.21 -4.29
C SER A 41 -23.97 5.67 -4.97
N ARG A 42 -22.94 6.51 -5.14
CA ARG A 42 -21.65 6.10 -5.72
C ARG A 42 -20.84 5.16 -4.84
N ILE A 43 -20.94 5.28 -3.51
CA ILE A 43 -20.32 4.33 -2.57
C ILE A 43 -21.02 2.98 -2.68
N ILE A 44 -22.35 2.96 -2.67
CA ILE A 44 -23.15 1.74 -2.74
C ILE A 44 -22.98 1.02 -4.08
N SER A 45 -22.97 1.77 -5.20
CA SER A 45 -22.74 1.22 -6.54
C SER A 45 -21.29 0.75 -6.76
N GLY A 46 -20.37 1.14 -5.88
CA GLY A 46 -18.93 0.86 -5.97
C GLY A 46 -18.18 1.71 -6.98
N GLU A 47 -18.80 2.75 -7.58
CA GLU A 47 -18.06 3.80 -8.29
C GLU A 47 -17.03 4.45 -7.37
N PHE A 48 -17.38 4.58 -6.08
CA PHE A 48 -16.49 4.93 -4.99
C PHE A 48 -16.17 3.68 -4.15
N PRO A 49 -15.13 2.89 -4.51
CA PRO A 49 -14.80 1.67 -3.79
C PRO A 49 -14.41 1.92 -2.33
N MET A 50 -14.61 0.92 -1.47
CA MET A 50 -14.17 0.96 -0.06
C MET A 50 -12.68 1.31 0.05
N GLY A 51 -12.33 2.13 1.03
CA GLY A 51 -10.95 2.62 1.20
C GLY A 51 -10.51 3.67 0.16
N ARG A 52 -11.34 3.96 -0.88
CA ARG A 52 -11.07 5.05 -1.82
C ARG A 52 -11.12 6.38 -1.10
N LYS A 53 -10.16 7.24 -1.39
CA LYS A 53 -10.21 8.63 -0.96
C LYS A 53 -11.27 9.44 -1.69
N LEU A 54 -11.90 10.36 -0.97
CA LEU A 54 -12.84 11.32 -1.52
C LEU A 54 -12.33 12.75 -1.27
N PRO A 55 -11.35 13.25 -2.06
CA PRO A 55 -10.87 14.62 -1.92
C PRO A 55 -12.02 15.62 -2.11
N GLU A 56 -12.16 16.58 -1.18
CA GLU A 56 -13.22 17.60 -1.24
C GLU A 56 -13.20 18.39 -2.57
N ALA A 57 -11.99 18.68 -3.08
CA ALA A 57 -11.83 19.38 -4.35
C ALA A 57 -12.35 18.57 -5.56
N GLU A 58 -12.25 17.24 -5.50
CA GLU A 58 -12.79 16.35 -6.52
C GLU A 58 -14.31 16.34 -6.46
N LEU A 59 -14.89 16.19 -5.27
CA LEU A 59 -16.34 16.18 -5.07
C LEU A 59 -17.00 17.50 -5.49
N VAL A 60 -16.35 18.64 -5.21
CA VAL A 60 -16.77 19.97 -5.66
C VAL A 60 -16.85 20.03 -7.18
N ARG A 61 -15.82 19.55 -7.88
CA ARG A 61 -15.77 19.52 -9.34
C ARG A 61 -16.78 18.53 -9.93
N LEU A 62 -16.90 17.36 -9.32
CA LEU A 62 -17.76 16.27 -9.78
C LEU A 62 -19.25 16.60 -9.64
N LEU A 63 -19.64 17.30 -8.58
CA LEU A 63 -21.04 17.65 -8.31
C LEU A 63 -21.41 19.07 -8.74
N GLY A 64 -20.44 19.87 -9.18
CA GLY A 64 -20.66 21.26 -9.58
C GLY A 64 -21.14 22.16 -8.43
N MET A 65 -20.75 21.85 -7.19
CA MET A 65 -21.23 22.51 -5.98
C MET A 65 -20.11 23.25 -5.23
N SER A 66 -20.47 24.26 -4.43
CA SER A 66 -19.51 24.92 -3.54
C SER A 66 -19.06 24.00 -2.40
N LYS A 67 -17.91 24.30 -1.78
CA LYS A 67 -17.32 23.48 -0.69
C LYS A 67 -18.24 23.24 0.50
N SER A 68 -19.13 24.20 0.78
CA SER A 68 -19.96 24.21 1.99
C SER A 68 -21.00 23.07 2.05
N PRO A 69 -21.87 22.86 1.04
CA PRO A 69 -22.79 21.71 1.01
C PRO A 69 -22.06 20.37 0.93
N ILE A 70 -20.89 20.30 0.28
CA ILE A 70 -20.07 19.08 0.24
C ILE A 70 -19.59 18.70 1.64
N ARG A 71 -19.01 19.63 2.40
CA ARG A 71 -18.55 19.34 3.78
C ARG A 71 -19.67 18.86 4.68
N GLU A 72 -20.84 19.48 4.55
CA GLU A 72 -22.02 19.14 5.33
C GLU A 72 -22.53 17.73 4.97
N ALA A 73 -22.53 17.38 3.68
CA ALA A 73 -22.82 16.03 3.21
C ALA A 73 -21.82 15.01 3.75
N LEU A 74 -20.51 15.32 3.74
CA LEU A 74 -19.48 14.44 4.29
C LEU A 74 -19.66 14.19 5.79
N LEU A 75 -19.94 15.24 6.59
CA LEU A 75 -20.23 15.07 8.02
C LEU A 75 -21.47 14.19 8.28
N GLN A 76 -22.48 14.26 7.42
CA GLN A 76 -23.65 13.38 7.53
C GLN A 76 -23.30 11.94 7.16
N LEU A 77 -22.52 11.72 6.11
CA LEU A 77 -22.05 10.38 5.70
C LEU A 77 -21.10 9.74 6.71
N GLU A 78 -20.32 10.54 7.45
CA GLU A 78 -19.48 10.07 8.54
C GLU A 78 -20.34 9.50 9.67
N ARG A 79 -21.43 10.19 10.03
CA ARG A 79 -22.40 9.71 11.03
C ARG A 79 -23.15 8.46 10.57
N GLU A 80 -23.33 8.30 9.26
CA GLU A 80 -23.85 7.07 8.65
C GLU A 80 -22.80 5.95 8.57
N GLY A 81 -21.55 6.24 8.94
CA GLY A 81 -20.44 5.28 8.93
C GLY A 81 -20.03 4.84 7.53
N LEU A 82 -20.37 5.61 6.49
CA LEU A 82 -20.02 5.36 5.09
C LEU A 82 -18.70 6.01 4.66
N ILE A 83 -18.21 6.95 5.46
CA ILE A 83 -16.90 7.55 5.27
C ILE A 83 -16.20 7.72 6.61
N GLU A 84 -14.87 7.76 6.55
CA GLU A 84 -14.00 8.06 7.67
C GLU A 84 -13.36 9.43 7.44
N LEU A 85 -13.43 10.31 8.44
CA LEU A 85 -12.74 11.59 8.45
C LEU A 85 -11.52 11.50 9.37
N SER A 86 -10.33 11.67 8.80
CA SER A 86 -9.11 11.75 9.60
C SER A 86 -8.95 13.13 10.26
N PRO A 87 -8.17 13.23 11.36
CA PRO A 87 -7.77 14.50 11.94
C PRO A 87 -7.07 15.45 10.94
N SER A 88 -6.43 14.89 9.91
CA SER A 88 -5.81 15.62 8.79
C SER A 88 -6.79 16.06 7.69
N ARG A 89 -8.11 16.01 7.93
CA ARG A 89 -9.18 16.31 6.96
C ARG A 89 -9.16 15.44 5.71
N THR A 90 -8.65 14.23 5.84
CA THR A 90 -8.67 13.25 4.75
C THR A 90 -9.97 12.48 4.84
N THR A 91 -10.79 12.55 3.80
CA THR A 91 -12.05 11.81 3.71
C THR A 91 -11.84 10.54 2.91
N ARG A 92 -12.27 9.40 3.43
CA ARG A 92 -12.16 8.09 2.76
C ARG A 92 -13.48 7.35 2.85
N VAL A 93 -13.85 6.62 1.81
CA VAL A 93 -14.92 5.62 1.92
C VAL A 93 -14.50 4.61 2.97
N PHE A 94 -15.42 4.23 3.86
CA PHE A 94 -15.14 3.26 4.90
C PHE A 94 -14.49 1.99 4.32
N SER A 95 -13.67 1.33 5.13
CA SER A 95 -13.12 0.02 4.81
C SER A 95 -13.41 -0.95 5.94
N MET A 96 -13.39 -2.25 5.65
CA MET A 96 -13.59 -3.29 6.66
C MET A 96 -12.52 -4.35 6.52
N THR A 97 -11.95 -4.76 7.65
CA THR A 97 -11.12 -5.94 7.80
C THR A 97 -11.98 -7.21 7.74
N ALA A 98 -11.36 -8.36 7.51
CA ALA A 98 -12.08 -9.64 7.55
C ALA A 98 -12.74 -9.90 8.92
N GLY A 99 -12.09 -9.47 10.02
CA GLY A 99 -12.67 -9.54 11.35
C GLY A 99 -13.94 -8.69 11.49
N GLU A 100 -13.90 -7.43 11.05
CA GLU A 100 -15.08 -6.55 11.11
C GLU A 100 -16.24 -7.04 10.22
N VAL A 101 -15.95 -7.73 9.10
CA VAL A 101 -16.99 -8.35 8.26
C VAL A 101 -17.63 -9.54 8.98
N ALA A 102 -16.84 -10.36 9.69
CA ALA A 102 -17.37 -11.45 10.51
C ALA A 102 -18.26 -10.92 11.64
N GLU A 103 -17.79 -9.91 12.38
CA GLU A 103 -18.56 -9.23 13.43
C GLU A 103 -19.87 -8.63 12.91
N LEU A 104 -19.84 -8.00 11.72
CA LEU A 104 -21.05 -7.50 11.07
C LEU A 104 -22.02 -8.63 10.70
N GLY A 105 -21.52 -9.77 10.24
CA GLY A 105 -22.31 -10.96 9.94
C GLY A 105 -23.02 -11.52 11.18
N GLU A 106 -22.32 -11.61 12.32
CA GLU A 106 -22.91 -12.04 13.60
C GLU A 106 -24.04 -11.11 14.07
N LEU A 107 -23.80 -9.79 13.97
CA LEU A 107 -24.82 -8.78 14.32
C LEU A 107 -26.03 -8.87 13.39
N ARG A 108 -25.79 -9.01 12.08
CA ARG A 108 -26.85 -9.14 11.07
C ARG A 108 -27.70 -10.38 11.31
N LEU A 109 -27.07 -11.51 11.57
CA LEU A 109 -27.76 -12.76 11.89
C LEU A 109 -28.68 -12.61 13.09
N THR A 110 -28.17 -12.00 14.17
CA THR A 110 -28.93 -11.75 15.40
C THR A 110 -30.15 -10.86 15.13
N LEU A 111 -29.96 -9.75 14.41
CA LEU A 111 -31.04 -8.80 14.15
C LEU A 111 -32.10 -9.34 13.18
N GLU A 112 -31.68 -9.92 12.06
CA GLU A 112 -32.59 -10.37 11.00
C GLU A 112 -33.43 -11.56 11.43
N ARG A 113 -32.83 -12.51 12.15
CA ARG A 113 -33.53 -13.67 12.70
C ARG A 113 -34.66 -13.25 13.64
N ASP A 114 -34.35 -12.40 14.62
CA ASP A 114 -35.35 -11.96 15.60
C ASP A 114 -36.40 -11.03 14.98
N ALA A 115 -35.98 -10.19 14.01
CA ALA A 115 -36.91 -9.37 13.24
C ALA A 115 -37.89 -10.22 12.42
N LEU A 116 -37.42 -11.26 11.73
CA LEU A 116 -38.25 -12.19 10.97
C LEU A 116 -39.23 -12.91 11.87
N ARG A 117 -38.77 -13.43 13.02
CA ARG A 117 -39.64 -14.05 14.01
C ARG A 117 -40.76 -13.11 14.46
N MET A 118 -40.41 -11.87 14.82
CA MET A 118 -41.39 -10.87 15.22
C MET A 118 -42.35 -10.50 14.10
N ALA A 119 -41.87 -10.41 12.85
CA ALA A 119 -42.68 -10.06 11.69
C ALA A 119 -43.70 -11.16 11.35
N CYS A 120 -43.30 -12.43 11.40
CA CYS A 120 -44.20 -13.58 11.25
C CYS A 120 -45.28 -13.62 12.35
N LEU A 121 -44.95 -13.22 13.57
CA LEU A 121 -45.90 -13.18 14.69
C LEU A 121 -46.87 -11.99 14.62
N ARG A 122 -46.38 -10.82 14.20
CA ARG A 122 -47.12 -9.55 14.34
C ARG A 122 -47.85 -9.12 13.08
N ASN A 123 -47.23 -9.29 11.91
CA ASN A 123 -47.75 -8.81 10.63
C ASN A 123 -47.59 -9.83 9.48
N PRO A 124 -47.95 -11.12 9.65
CA PRO A 124 -47.64 -12.18 8.69
C PRO A 124 -48.24 -11.93 7.29
N ALA A 125 -49.50 -11.50 7.21
CA ALA A 125 -50.17 -11.27 5.93
C ALA A 125 -49.59 -10.08 5.14
N THR A 126 -49.11 -9.05 5.84
CA THR A 126 -48.48 -7.88 5.19
C THR A 126 -47.06 -8.22 4.76
N LEU A 127 -46.31 -8.92 5.62
CA LEU A 127 -44.98 -9.43 5.27
C LEU A 127 -45.04 -10.35 4.05
N ALA A 128 -45.91 -11.37 4.03
CA ALA A 128 -46.04 -12.32 2.92
C ALA A 128 -46.29 -11.61 1.58
N ARG A 129 -47.22 -10.64 1.55
CA ARG A 129 -47.50 -9.85 0.34
C ARG A 129 -46.30 -9.01 -0.10
N GLY A 130 -45.63 -8.34 0.84
CA GLY A 130 -44.45 -7.52 0.55
C GLY A 130 -43.30 -8.35 -0.01
N LEU A 131 -42.98 -9.47 0.62
CA LEU A 131 -41.93 -10.39 0.14
C LEU A 131 -42.29 -10.96 -1.24
N ALA A 132 -43.56 -11.34 -1.48
CA ALA A 132 -44.00 -11.85 -2.77
C ALA A 132 -43.83 -10.82 -3.90
N GLU A 133 -44.18 -9.56 -3.66
CA GLU A 133 -44.00 -8.49 -4.64
C GLU A 133 -42.52 -8.24 -4.96
N ILE A 134 -41.67 -8.19 -3.93
CA ILE A 134 -40.24 -7.96 -4.08
C ILE A 134 -39.59 -9.12 -4.82
N VAL A 135 -39.83 -10.37 -4.43
CA VAL A 135 -39.27 -11.56 -5.08
C VAL A 135 -39.66 -11.63 -6.57
N ALA A 136 -40.93 -11.33 -6.91
CA ALA A 136 -41.35 -11.31 -8.31
C ALA A 136 -40.62 -10.24 -9.14
N ARG A 137 -40.21 -9.13 -8.53
CA ARG A 137 -39.37 -8.10 -9.17
C ARG A 137 -37.91 -8.57 -9.27
N MET A 138 -37.41 -9.31 -8.28
CA MET A 138 -36.05 -9.86 -8.28
C MET A 138 -35.87 -10.90 -9.38
N GLU A 139 -36.84 -11.79 -9.57
CA GLU A 139 -36.87 -12.77 -10.67
C GLU A 139 -36.75 -12.07 -12.04
N ARG A 140 -37.61 -11.07 -12.29
CA ARG A 140 -37.57 -10.27 -13.52
C ARG A 140 -36.27 -9.49 -13.72
N ALA A 141 -35.61 -9.07 -12.64
CA ALA A 141 -34.34 -8.34 -12.72
C ALA A 141 -33.22 -9.28 -13.16
N LEU A 142 -33.12 -10.48 -12.58
CA LEU A 142 -32.11 -11.47 -13.02
C LEU A 142 -32.38 -12.02 -14.42
N GLU A 143 -33.64 -12.24 -14.82
CA GLU A 143 -33.99 -12.62 -16.20
C GLU A 143 -33.50 -11.62 -17.26
N ARG A 144 -33.35 -10.34 -16.86
CA ARG A 144 -32.89 -9.24 -17.73
C ARG A 144 -31.41 -8.90 -17.54
N ASP A 145 -30.69 -9.67 -16.73
CA ASP A 145 -29.31 -9.39 -16.31
C ASP A 145 -29.15 -7.99 -15.66
N ASP A 146 -30.22 -7.46 -15.05
CA ASP A 146 -30.24 -6.17 -14.37
C ASP A 146 -29.80 -6.33 -12.91
N VAL A 147 -28.50 -6.54 -12.74
CA VAL A 147 -27.85 -6.74 -11.45
C VAL A 147 -27.99 -5.52 -10.52
N ALA A 148 -28.09 -4.31 -11.08
CA ALA A 148 -28.26 -3.09 -10.29
C ALA A 148 -29.64 -3.03 -9.62
N THR A 149 -30.70 -3.32 -10.37
CA THR A 149 -32.07 -3.41 -9.84
C THR A 149 -32.21 -4.57 -8.86
N TYR A 150 -31.60 -5.73 -9.14
CA TYR A 150 -31.60 -6.86 -8.21
C TYR A 150 -31.04 -6.49 -6.83
N LYS A 151 -29.93 -5.75 -6.77
CA LYS A 151 -29.31 -5.30 -5.50
C LYS A 151 -30.23 -4.41 -4.68
N ALA A 152 -30.91 -3.47 -5.33
CA ALA A 152 -31.87 -2.60 -4.67
C ALA A 152 -33.02 -3.41 -4.07
N LEU A 153 -33.54 -4.37 -4.83
CA LEU A 153 -34.63 -5.24 -4.38
C LEU A 153 -34.23 -6.19 -3.27
N ASP A 154 -33.01 -6.69 -3.28
CA ASP A 154 -32.49 -7.52 -2.19
C ASP A 154 -32.43 -6.70 -0.88
N TYR A 155 -31.96 -5.45 -0.95
CA TYR A 155 -32.07 -4.55 0.21
C TYR A 155 -33.52 -4.32 0.66
N ASP A 156 -34.44 -4.09 -0.29
CA ASP A 156 -35.86 -3.91 0.01
C ASP A 156 -36.44 -5.17 0.69
N PHE A 157 -36.01 -6.37 0.28
CA PHE A 157 -36.43 -7.65 0.85
C PHE A 157 -36.11 -7.72 2.35
N HIS A 158 -34.86 -7.47 2.73
CA HIS A 158 -34.47 -7.48 4.15
C HIS A 158 -35.14 -6.33 4.91
N THR A 159 -35.29 -5.14 4.31
CA THR A 159 -35.96 -4.00 4.94
C THR A 159 -37.43 -4.30 5.25
N ALA A 160 -38.15 -4.98 4.34
CA ALA A 160 -39.53 -5.38 4.54
C ALA A 160 -39.73 -6.26 5.80
N ILE A 161 -38.74 -7.09 6.14
CA ILE A 161 -38.75 -7.88 7.38
C ILE A 161 -38.79 -6.95 8.61
N PHE A 162 -37.91 -5.95 8.65
CA PHE A 162 -37.83 -5.00 9.76
C PHE A 162 -39.03 -4.06 9.83
N GLU A 163 -39.58 -3.61 8.69
CA GLU A 163 -40.78 -2.77 8.66
C GLU A 163 -42.00 -3.51 9.24
N ASN A 164 -42.05 -4.83 9.07
CA ASN A 164 -43.13 -5.67 9.57
C ASN A 164 -42.86 -6.26 10.96
N CYS A 165 -41.65 -6.13 11.52
CA CYS A 165 -41.32 -6.71 12.83
C CYS A 165 -41.97 -5.98 14.01
N GLY A 166 -42.55 -4.78 13.81
CA GLY A 166 -43.19 -4.01 14.86
C GLY A 166 -42.24 -3.54 15.97
N ASN A 167 -40.93 -3.52 15.72
CA ASN A 167 -39.91 -2.98 16.61
C ASN A 167 -39.17 -1.83 15.92
N SER A 168 -39.55 -0.60 16.24
CA SER A 168 -38.99 0.60 15.63
C SER A 168 -37.49 0.77 15.90
N TYR A 169 -36.98 0.27 17.04
CA TYR A 169 -35.55 0.29 17.34
C TYR A 169 -34.78 -0.71 16.50
N ALA A 170 -35.32 -1.92 16.27
CA ALA A 170 -34.69 -2.90 15.40
C ALA A 170 -34.61 -2.37 13.95
N ALA A 171 -35.71 -1.81 13.44
CA ALA A 171 -35.75 -1.21 12.10
C ALA A 171 -34.77 -0.04 11.96
N ALA A 172 -34.72 0.87 12.94
CA ALA A 172 -33.81 2.01 12.90
C ALA A 172 -32.33 1.59 12.95
N ASN A 173 -31.98 0.54 13.71
CA ASN A 173 -30.61 0.03 13.76
C ASN A 173 -30.21 -0.71 12.48
N PHE A 174 -31.10 -1.53 11.91
CA PHE A 174 -30.83 -2.16 10.62
C PHE A 174 -30.60 -1.13 9.51
N HIS A 175 -31.41 -0.07 9.47
CA HIS A 175 -31.23 1.01 8.50
C HIS A 175 -29.83 1.66 8.59
N ARG A 176 -29.25 1.78 9.79
CA ARG A 176 -27.88 2.30 9.96
C ARG A 176 -26.81 1.34 9.44
N LEU A 177 -27.04 0.04 9.55
CA LEU A 177 -26.11 -0.99 9.07
C LEU A 177 -26.23 -1.24 7.56
N SER A 178 -27.40 -0.98 7.00
CA SER A 178 -27.78 -1.37 5.64
C SER A 178 -26.81 -0.88 4.57
N PHE A 179 -26.31 0.36 4.66
CA PHE A 179 -25.42 0.91 3.66
C PHE A 179 -24.05 0.22 3.63
N ARG A 180 -23.56 -0.26 4.78
CA ARG A 180 -22.33 -1.06 4.84
C ARG A 180 -22.52 -2.43 4.20
N ILE A 181 -23.67 -3.06 4.48
CA ILE A 181 -24.06 -4.35 3.89
C ILE A 181 -24.21 -4.22 2.37
N GLN A 182 -24.88 -3.17 1.88
CA GLN A 182 -25.05 -2.91 0.45
C GLN A 182 -23.70 -2.71 -0.27
N ALA A 183 -22.78 -1.95 0.33
CA ALA A 183 -21.46 -1.75 -0.24
C ALA A 183 -20.63 -3.06 -0.26
N LEU A 184 -20.75 -3.93 0.74
CA LEU A 184 -20.15 -5.28 0.70
C LEU A 184 -20.78 -6.14 -0.40
N ARG A 185 -22.12 -6.12 -0.51
CA ARG A 185 -22.87 -6.89 -1.50
C ARG A 185 -22.50 -6.55 -2.93
N ASN A 186 -22.16 -5.28 -3.21
CA ASN A 186 -21.70 -4.88 -4.52
C ASN A 186 -20.48 -5.67 -5.02
N ARG A 187 -19.61 -6.14 -4.11
CA ARG A 187 -18.44 -6.99 -4.46
C ARG A 187 -18.81 -8.42 -4.86
N LEU A 188 -19.89 -8.99 -4.30
CA LEU A 188 -20.38 -10.33 -4.67
C LEU A 188 -21.25 -10.34 -5.92
N SER A 189 -21.86 -9.22 -6.26
CA SER A 189 -22.86 -9.19 -7.34
C SER A 189 -22.29 -9.42 -8.75
N GLN A 190 -20.96 -9.44 -8.89
CA GLN A 190 -20.26 -9.79 -10.13
C GLN A 190 -20.29 -11.30 -10.40
N ASP A 191 -20.72 -12.12 -9.43
CA ASP A 191 -20.86 -13.57 -9.57
C ASP A 191 -22.34 -13.96 -9.78
N PRO A 192 -22.73 -14.36 -11.01
CA PRO A 192 -24.10 -14.77 -11.32
C PRO A 192 -24.60 -15.94 -10.46
N ALA A 193 -23.71 -16.88 -10.10
CA ALA A 193 -24.10 -18.07 -9.35
C ALA A 193 -24.50 -17.75 -7.90
N LEU A 194 -23.88 -16.74 -7.31
CA LEU A 194 -24.24 -16.25 -5.98
C LEU A 194 -25.58 -15.50 -5.99
N ASN A 195 -25.85 -14.72 -7.03
CA ASN A 195 -27.13 -14.02 -7.18
C ASN A 195 -28.29 -15.02 -7.35
N GLU A 196 -28.13 -16.05 -8.18
CA GLU A 196 -29.13 -17.11 -8.36
C GLU A 196 -29.40 -17.88 -7.06
N ARG A 197 -28.36 -18.17 -6.26
CA ARG A 197 -28.51 -18.82 -4.97
C ARG A 197 -29.28 -17.93 -3.97
N SER A 198 -28.91 -16.66 -3.89
CA SER A 198 -29.58 -15.67 -3.05
C SER A 198 -31.07 -15.56 -3.39
N LEU A 199 -31.41 -15.54 -4.69
CA LEU A 199 -32.81 -15.55 -5.13
C LEU A 199 -33.56 -16.81 -4.68
N ARG A 200 -32.94 -18.00 -4.78
CA ARG A 200 -33.57 -19.25 -4.29
C ARG A 200 -33.88 -19.20 -2.79
N ASP A 201 -32.99 -18.62 -1.98
CA ASP A 201 -33.26 -18.45 -0.55
C ASP A 201 -34.40 -17.45 -0.30
N HIS A 202 -34.46 -16.33 -1.04
CA HIS A 202 -35.55 -15.36 -0.93
C HIS A 202 -36.92 -15.93 -1.34
N ILE A 203 -36.96 -16.73 -2.41
CA ILE A 203 -38.15 -17.51 -2.82
C ILE A 203 -38.57 -18.45 -1.68
N GLY A 204 -37.62 -19.20 -1.12
CA GLY A 204 -37.89 -20.11 -0.01
C GLY A 204 -38.39 -19.43 1.26
N LEU A 205 -37.85 -18.24 1.57
CA LEU A 205 -38.30 -17.40 2.70
C LEU A 205 -39.72 -16.91 2.49
N ARG A 206 -40.04 -16.35 1.31
CA ARG A 206 -41.39 -15.94 0.94
C ARG A 206 -42.37 -17.10 1.12
N ASP A 207 -42.05 -18.28 0.59
CA ASP A 207 -42.95 -19.45 0.64
C ASP A 207 -43.17 -19.94 2.07
N ALA A 208 -42.12 -19.94 2.91
CA ALA A 208 -42.23 -20.30 4.31
C ALA A 208 -43.09 -19.31 5.10
N VAL A 209 -42.94 -18.01 4.84
CA VAL A 209 -43.76 -16.95 5.45
C VAL A 209 -45.23 -17.06 5.02
N ASP A 210 -45.52 -17.30 3.73
CA ASP A 210 -46.88 -17.45 3.21
C ASP A 210 -47.59 -18.70 3.79
N ALA A 211 -46.84 -19.79 3.95
CA ALA A 211 -47.33 -21.01 4.60
C ALA A 211 -47.47 -20.91 6.13
N GLY A 212 -47.01 -19.81 6.75
CA GLY A 212 -46.96 -19.65 8.21
C GLY A 212 -45.91 -20.52 8.91
N ASP A 213 -44.97 -21.10 8.17
CA ASP A 213 -43.89 -21.96 8.68
C ASP A 213 -42.70 -21.10 9.14
N THR A 214 -42.84 -20.56 10.35
CA THR A 214 -41.84 -19.66 10.93
C THR A 214 -40.49 -20.36 11.16
N ASP A 215 -40.48 -21.62 11.58
CA ASP A 215 -39.24 -22.34 11.86
C ASP A 215 -38.43 -22.57 10.59
N ARG A 216 -39.11 -22.93 9.48
CA ARG A 216 -38.46 -23.01 8.18
C ARG A 216 -37.94 -21.66 7.70
N ALA A 217 -38.72 -20.59 7.88
CA ALA A 217 -38.28 -19.24 7.50
C ALA A 217 -37.01 -18.82 8.29
N LEU A 218 -36.96 -19.10 9.60
CA LEU A 218 -35.79 -18.82 10.43
C LEU A 218 -34.57 -19.63 9.99
N ALA A 219 -34.72 -20.91 9.70
CA ALA A 219 -33.61 -21.74 9.22
C ALA A 219 -33.03 -21.23 7.88
N ILE A 220 -33.88 -20.72 6.98
CA ILE A 220 -33.42 -20.18 5.69
C ILE A 220 -32.68 -18.85 5.89
N ILE A 221 -33.21 -17.91 6.68
CA ILE A 221 -32.52 -16.62 6.88
C ILE A 221 -31.19 -16.79 7.61
N GLU A 222 -31.12 -17.73 8.57
CA GLU A 222 -29.88 -18.03 9.29
C GLU A 222 -28.79 -18.53 8.34
N ARG A 223 -29.12 -19.52 7.50
CA ARG A 223 -28.21 -20.02 6.47
C ARG A 223 -27.84 -18.94 5.46
N HIS A 224 -28.82 -18.18 4.97
CA HIS A 224 -28.61 -17.13 3.97
C HIS A 224 -27.60 -16.07 4.44
N VAL A 225 -27.77 -15.56 5.67
CA VAL A 225 -26.87 -14.55 6.24
C VAL A 225 -25.49 -15.14 6.50
N ALA A 226 -25.40 -16.38 7.01
CA ALA A 226 -24.12 -17.06 7.23
C ALA A 226 -23.36 -17.30 5.91
N GLU A 227 -24.01 -17.85 4.88
CA GLU A 227 -23.39 -18.11 3.58
C GLU A 227 -22.98 -16.82 2.87
N THR A 228 -23.84 -15.78 2.89
CA THR A 228 -23.46 -14.49 2.30
C THR A 228 -22.28 -13.84 3.01
N THR A 229 -22.18 -14.00 4.33
CA THR A 229 -21.03 -13.52 5.12
C THR A 229 -19.76 -14.27 4.75
N GLN A 230 -19.81 -15.60 4.66
CA GLN A 230 -18.67 -16.41 4.24
C GLN A 230 -18.21 -16.05 2.83
N ASN A 231 -19.12 -15.82 1.90
CA ASN A 231 -18.78 -15.40 0.54
C ASN A 231 -18.02 -14.06 0.52
N TYR A 232 -18.39 -13.10 1.39
CA TYR A 232 -17.62 -11.85 1.53
C TYR A 232 -16.18 -12.12 2.00
N LEU A 233 -16.03 -12.98 3.00
CA LEU A 233 -14.73 -13.34 3.57
C LEU A 233 -13.87 -14.07 2.53
N ASP A 234 -14.43 -15.02 1.79
CA ASP A 234 -13.75 -15.76 0.73
C ASP A 234 -13.29 -14.83 -0.39
N ARG A 235 -14.14 -13.87 -0.79
CA ARG A 235 -13.77 -12.88 -1.80
C ARG A 235 -12.63 -11.97 -1.33
N MET A 236 -12.68 -11.52 -0.07
CA MET A 236 -11.61 -10.73 0.54
C MET A 236 -10.31 -11.53 0.66
N ALA A 237 -10.39 -12.81 1.00
CA ALA A 237 -9.24 -13.71 1.02
C ALA A 237 -8.66 -13.89 -0.38
N HIS A 238 -9.51 -14.04 -1.40
CA HIS A 238 -9.06 -14.16 -2.80
C HIS A 238 -8.41 -12.87 -3.31
N GLU A 239 -8.98 -11.69 -3.02
CA GLU A 239 -8.39 -10.40 -3.35
C GLU A 239 -7.05 -10.17 -2.62
N ALA A 240 -6.96 -10.58 -1.35
CA ALA A 240 -5.71 -10.53 -0.59
C ALA A 240 -4.67 -11.54 -1.12
N ALA A 241 -5.10 -12.71 -1.60
CA ALA A 241 -4.25 -13.71 -2.25
C ALA A 241 -3.80 -13.25 -3.64
N GLU A 242 -4.61 -12.54 -4.41
CA GLU A 242 -4.16 -11.91 -5.67
C GLU A 242 -3.16 -10.77 -5.44
N ALA A 243 -3.25 -10.09 -4.29
CA ALA A 243 -2.34 -9.02 -3.89
C ALA A 243 -1.01 -9.54 -3.27
N GLY A 244 -0.94 -10.80 -2.85
CA GLY A 244 0.23 -11.33 -2.13
C GLY A 244 0.52 -12.84 -2.26
N GLY A 245 -0.12 -13.57 -3.17
CA GLY A 245 -0.01 -15.03 -3.30
C GLY A 245 1.28 -15.53 -3.97
N PRO A 246 1.55 -16.85 -3.93
CA PRO A 246 2.72 -17.47 -4.55
C PRO A 246 2.63 -17.41 -6.08
N LEU A 247 3.80 -17.35 -6.73
CA LEU A 247 4.03 -17.16 -8.16
C LEU A 247 3.70 -18.40 -9.03
N ASP A 248 2.56 -19.06 -8.81
CA ASP A 248 2.18 -20.26 -9.56
C ASP A 248 1.43 -19.97 -10.86
N ASP A 249 0.87 -18.77 -11.04
CA ASP A 249 0.33 -18.28 -12.33
C ASP A 249 1.21 -17.17 -12.93
N ALA A 250 2.51 -17.19 -12.59
CA ALA A 250 3.41 -16.06 -12.83
C ALA A 250 3.77 -15.88 -14.31
N THR A 251 3.33 -14.74 -14.84
CA THR A 251 3.80 -14.22 -16.13
C THR A 251 5.30 -13.98 -16.07
N ARG A 252 6.04 -14.54 -17.04
CA ARG A 252 7.47 -14.31 -17.17
C ARG A 252 7.76 -13.20 -18.16
N VAL A 253 8.78 -12.39 -17.86
CA VAL A 253 9.19 -11.26 -18.67
C VAL A 253 10.71 -11.29 -18.81
N ASP A 254 11.18 -11.06 -20.04
CA ASP A 254 12.60 -10.92 -20.33
C ASP A 254 13.19 -9.67 -19.65
N LEU A 255 14.44 -9.74 -19.20
CA LEU A 255 15.09 -8.62 -18.50
C LEU A 255 15.18 -7.36 -19.37
N ALA A 256 15.52 -7.50 -20.65
CA ALA A 256 15.66 -6.37 -21.56
C ALA A 256 14.30 -5.74 -21.88
N GLU A 257 13.25 -6.56 -21.98
CA GLU A 257 11.89 -6.07 -22.17
C GLU A 257 11.39 -5.29 -20.95
N MET A 258 11.66 -5.79 -19.73
CA MET A 258 11.31 -5.08 -18.50
C MET A 258 12.09 -3.78 -18.36
N GLU A 259 13.37 -3.77 -18.73
CA GLU A 259 14.18 -2.55 -18.78
C GLU A 259 13.58 -1.53 -19.77
N ARG A 260 13.30 -1.95 -21.00
CA ARG A 260 12.66 -1.12 -22.03
C ARG A 260 11.36 -0.51 -21.53
N PHE A 261 10.47 -1.32 -20.95
CA PHE A 261 9.19 -0.85 -20.43
C PHE A 261 9.39 0.17 -19.31
N SER A 262 10.27 -0.11 -18.34
CA SER A 262 10.55 0.78 -17.21
C SER A 262 11.02 2.16 -17.68
N ARG A 263 11.94 2.20 -18.66
CA ARG A 263 12.44 3.46 -19.23
C ARG A 263 11.34 4.25 -19.92
N GLN A 264 10.49 3.60 -20.71
CA GLN A 264 9.38 4.26 -21.39
C GLN A 264 8.34 4.80 -20.40
N ALA A 265 8.00 4.03 -19.37
CA ALA A 265 7.03 4.45 -18.36
C ALA A 265 7.51 5.67 -17.57
N LEU A 266 8.78 5.68 -17.15
CA LEU A 266 9.40 6.80 -16.44
C LEU A 266 9.48 8.06 -17.31
N ALA A 267 9.87 7.91 -18.58
CA ALA A 267 9.88 9.02 -19.53
C ALA A 267 8.46 9.57 -19.77
N ALA A 268 7.43 8.72 -19.83
CA ALA A 268 6.04 9.12 -20.03
C ALA A 268 5.49 9.99 -18.89
N VAL A 269 6.00 9.84 -17.66
CA VAL A 269 5.66 10.74 -16.53
C VAL A 269 6.56 11.97 -16.43
N GLY A 270 7.45 12.18 -17.41
CA GLY A 270 8.28 13.38 -17.55
C GLY A 270 9.59 13.36 -16.77
N ALA A 271 10.06 12.19 -16.32
CA ALA A 271 11.39 12.05 -15.74
C ALA A 271 12.48 12.34 -16.79
N ASP A 272 13.55 13.04 -16.40
CA ASP A 272 14.70 13.25 -17.29
C ASP A 272 15.45 11.93 -17.57
N ALA A 273 16.38 11.98 -18.52
CA ALA A 273 17.12 10.80 -18.96
C ALA A 273 17.94 10.16 -17.84
N GLU A 274 18.56 10.98 -16.98
CA GLU A 274 19.45 10.49 -15.94
C GLU A 274 18.67 9.91 -14.75
N THR A 275 17.53 10.51 -14.40
CA THR A 275 16.58 9.96 -13.40
C THR A 275 15.98 8.66 -13.92
N THR A 276 15.60 8.62 -15.19
CA THR A 276 15.08 7.41 -15.84
C THR A 276 16.09 6.27 -15.82
N ASP A 277 17.36 6.56 -16.14
CA ASP A 277 18.44 5.57 -16.10
C ASP A 277 18.69 5.06 -14.68
N ALA A 278 18.84 5.97 -13.72
CA ALA A 278 19.14 5.62 -12.34
C ALA A 278 18.04 4.75 -11.71
N ILE A 279 16.76 5.13 -11.87
CA ILE A 279 15.63 4.35 -11.37
C ILE A 279 15.62 2.97 -12.01
N THR A 280 15.73 2.91 -13.34
CA THR A 280 15.70 1.64 -14.07
C THR A 280 16.83 0.71 -13.63
N ARG A 281 18.07 1.22 -13.51
CA ARG A 281 19.22 0.45 -13.03
C ARG A 281 18.98 -0.13 -11.63
N ALA A 282 18.47 0.66 -10.69
CA ALA A 282 18.18 0.19 -9.33
C ALA A 282 17.08 -0.87 -9.30
N LEU A 283 15.98 -0.66 -10.04
CA LEU A 283 14.88 -1.64 -10.16
C LEU A 283 15.36 -2.95 -10.80
N MET A 284 16.14 -2.85 -11.87
CA MET A 284 16.66 -4.00 -12.60
C MET A 284 17.73 -4.74 -11.80
N HIS A 285 18.57 -4.04 -11.02
CA HIS A 285 19.49 -4.67 -10.08
C HIS A 285 18.74 -5.58 -9.11
N ALA A 286 17.77 -5.03 -8.37
CA ALA A 286 17.01 -5.79 -7.38
C ALA A 286 16.23 -6.94 -8.03
N SER A 287 15.58 -6.71 -9.17
CA SER A 287 14.82 -7.74 -9.89
C SER A 287 15.71 -8.83 -10.47
N THR A 288 16.92 -8.51 -10.93
CA THR A 288 17.86 -9.51 -11.45
C THR A 288 18.41 -10.38 -10.33
N LEU A 289 18.71 -9.79 -9.17
CA LEU A 289 19.23 -10.52 -8.01
C LEU A 289 18.16 -11.25 -7.18
N GLY A 290 16.89 -11.17 -7.57
CA GLY A 290 15.75 -11.77 -6.86
C GLY A 290 15.35 -11.08 -5.57
N VAL A 291 15.74 -9.82 -5.39
CA VAL A 291 15.26 -8.94 -4.33
C VAL A 291 13.98 -8.24 -4.81
N ASP A 292 12.96 -9.04 -5.18
CA ASP A 292 11.76 -8.57 -5.90
C ASP A 292 10.97 -7.49 -5.16
N THR A 293 11.11 -7.44 -3.85
CA THR A 293 10.48 -6.43 -2.99
C THR A 293 10.99 -5.02 -3.23
N HIS A 294 12.20 -4.89 -3.79
CA HIS A 294 12.82 -3.63 -4.18
C HIS A 294 13.05 -3.53 -5.70
N GLY A 295 12.50 -4.49 -6.45
CA GLY A 295 12.56 -4.57 -7.90
C GLY A 295 11.40 -3.85 -8.58
N VAL A 296 11.10 -4.26 -9.81
CA VAL A 296 10.13 -3.62 -10.72
C VAL A 296 8.70 -3.55 -10.18
N ARG A 297 8.40 -4.29 -9.09
CA ARG A 297 7.15 -4.16 -8.32
C ARG A 297 6.97 -2.76 -7.70
N LEU A 298 8.06 -2.01 -7.51
CA LEU A 298 8.01 -0.61 -7.05
C LEU A 298 7.77 0.39 -8.18
N LEU A 299 7.84 -0.01 -9.45
CA LEU A 299 7.67 0.89 -10.58
C LEU A 299 6.33 1.64 -10.54
N PRO A 300 5.16 1.01 -10.30
CA PRO A 300 3.90 1.74 -10.19
C PRO A 300 3.94 2.85 -9.14
N HIS A 301 4.50 2.56 -7.97
CA HIS A 301 4.64 3.53 -6.89
C HIS A 301 5.56 4.71 -7.26
N TYR A 302 6.67 4.44 -7.96
CA TYR A 302 7.57 5.51 -8.40
C TYR A 302 6.94 6.38 -9.48
N LEU A 303 6.17 5.79 -10.40
CA LEU A 303 5.41 6.54 -11.40
C LEU A 303 4.40 7.47 -10.73
N GLU A 304 3.66 6.99 -9.72
CA GLU A 304 2.75 7.81 -8.92
C GLU A 304 3.46 8.94 -8.15
N ALA A 305 4.60 8.64 -7.52
CA ALA A 305 5.35 9.62 -6.74
C ALA A 305 5.98 10.72 -7.62
N LEU A 306 6.45 10.37 -8.82
CA LEU A 306 6.90 11.31 -9.84
C LEU A 306 5.72 12.14 -10.35
N ALA A 307 4.61 11.48 -10.71
CA ALA A 307 3.40 12.13 -11.23
C ALA A 307 2.81 13.13 -10.22
N GLY A 308 2.75 12.75 -8.94
CA GLY A 308 2.21 13.57 -7.86
C GLY A 308 3.13 14.72 -7.42
N GLY A 309 4.41 14.70 -7.78
CA GLY A 309 5.39 15.75 -7.47
C GLY A 309 6.15 15.56 -6.15
N ARG A 310 5.89 14.48 -5.39
CA ARG A 310 6.67 14.12 -4.20
C ARG A 310 8.12 13.79 -4.53
N VAL A 311 8.37 13.28 -5.74
CA VAL A 311 9.71 13.06 -6.28
C VAL A 311 9.93 14.01 -7.44
N ASN A 312 11.03 14.75 -7.41
CA ASN A 312 11.42 15.64 -8.50
C ASN A 312 11.80 14.82 -9.74
N ARG A 313 11.16 15.13 -10.88
CA ARG A 313 11.35 14.47 -12.16
C ARG A 313 12.65 14.86 -12.85
N GLN A 314 13.14 16.06 -12.57
CA GLN A 314 14.30 16.67 -13.23
C GLN A 314 15.17 17.36 -12.17
N PRO A 315 15.68 16.59 -11.19
CA PRO A 315 16.44 17.16 -10.08
C PRO A 315 17.78 17.69 -10.55
N SER A 316 18.26 18.74 -9.89
CA SER A 316 19.62 19.26 -10.07
C SER A 316 20.43 19.14 -8.77
N PRO A 317 20.95 17.94 -8.41
CA PRO A 317 21.70 17.75 -7.19
C PRO A 317 22.93 18.67 -7.12
N VAL A 318 23.23 19.18 -5.93
CA VAL A 318 24.38 20.06 -5.69
C VAL A 318 25.14 19.66 -4.44
N ILE A 319 26.47 19.84 -4.47
CA ILE A 319 27.29 19.71 -3.27
C ILE A 319 27.01 20.91 -2.38
N ALA A 320 26.31 20.68 -1.26
CA ALA A 320 25.94 21.73 -0.32
C ALA A 320 27.12 22.18 0.56
N SER A 321 27.98 21.24 0.94
CA SER A 321 29.17 21.49 1.75
C SER A 321 30.13 20.31 1.66
N GLY A 322 31.37 20.48 2.11
CA GLY A 322 32.34 19.39 2.17
C GLY A 322 33.78 19.86 1.98
N ASN A 323 34.72 18.98 2.30
CA ASN A 323 36.15 19.16 2.07
C ASN A 323 36.84 17.80 1.98
N GLY A 324 37.96 17.74 1.25
CA GLY A 324 38.78 16.53 1.14
C GLY A 324 37.97 15.27 0.78
N GLY A 325 38.08 14.23 1.61
CA GLY A 325 37.38 12.97 1.40
C GLY A 325 35.87 13.00 1.68
N ALA A 326 35.26 14.11 2.11
CA ALA A 326 33.85 14.12 2.53
C ALA A 326 33.02 15.28 1.96
N CYS A 327 31.73 15.05 1.67
CA CYS A 327 30.78 16.11 1.35
C CYS A 327 29.31 15.77 1.65
N VAL A 328 28.46 16.79 1.63
CA VAL A 328 27.00 16.68 1.69
C VAL A 328 26.43 16.98 0.30
N LEU A 329 25.63 16.07 -0.24
CA LEU A 329 24.86 16.21 -1.46
C LEU A 329 23.42 16.59 -1.11
N ASP A 330 22.97 17.75 -1.58
CA ASP A 330 21.55 18.08 -1.60
C ASP A 330 20.96 17.55 -2.90
N ALA A 331 20.05 16.58 -2.79
CA ALA A 331 19.54 15.86 -3.94
C ALA A 331 18.32 16.54 -4.60
N ASP A 332 17.86 17.70 -4.13
CA ASP A 332 16.74 18.43 -4.74
C ASP A 332 15.46 17.59 -4.89
N ASN A 333 15.14 16.82 -3.85
CA ASN A 333 14.00 15.90 -3.80
C ASN A 333 14.01 14.85 -4.94
N ALA A 334 15.20 14.52 -5.46
CA ALA A 334 15.38 13.50 -6.48
C ALA A 334 14.82 12.15 -6.06
N HIS A 335 14.59 11.30 -7.07
CA HIS A 335 14.46 9.87 -6.81
C HIS A 335 15.72 9.35 -6.08
N GLY A 336 15.54 8.49 -5.08
CA GLY A 336 16.65 7.96 -4.26
C GLY A 336 17.77 7.39 -5.11
N ALA A 337 17.45 6.57 -6.11
CA ALA A 337 18.46 6.03 -7.04
C ALA A 337 19.28 7.09 -7.79
N ARG A 338 18.64 8.17 -8.24
CA ARG A 338 19.33 9.27 -8.92
C ARG A 338 20.29 9.98 -7.97
N ALA A 339 19.84 10.28 -6.75
CA ALA A 339 20.66 10.88 -5.72
C ALA A 339 21.86 9.99 -5.33
N THR A 340 21.63 8.69 -5.16
CA THR A 340 22.64 7.77 -4.65
C THR A 340 23.66 7.37 -5.71
N TYR A 341 23.29 7.22 -6.99
CA TYR A 341 24.29 7.04 -8.05
C TYR A 341 25.16 8.28 -8.27
N GLU A 342 24.60 9.49 -8.10
CA GLU A 342 25.40 10.72 -8.09
C GLU A 342 26.39 10.72 -6.92
N ALA A 343 25.93 10.35 -5.72
CA ALA A 343 26.79 10.22 -4.55
C ALA A 343 27.87 9.13 -4.71
N VAL A 344 27.59 8.03 -5.40
CA VAL A 344 28.59 7.00 -5.76
C VAL A 344 29.69 7.60 -6.63
N THR A 345 29.33 8.36 -7.66
CA THR A 345 30.30 9.04 -8.54
C THR A 345 31.21 9.97 -7.74
N LEU A 346 30.62 10.78 -6.86
CA LEU A 346 31.35 11.70 -5.97
C LEU A 346 32.24 10.95 -4.97
N ALA A 347 31.73 9.88 -4.35
CA ALA A 347 32.48 9.08 -3.38
C ALA A 347 33.69 8.42 -4.03
N VAL A 348 33.52 7.81 -5.21
CA VAL A 348 34.65 7.19 -5.93
C VAL A 348 35.68 8.24 -6.37
N ALA A 349 35.24 9.39 -6.88
CA ALA A 349 36.14 10.48 -7.27
C ALA A 349 36.99 10.97 -6.07
N ARG A 350 36.37 11.17 -4.91
CA ARG A 350 37.06 11.56 -3.67
C ARG A 350 37.97 10.46 -3.13
N ALA A 351 37.54 9.20 -3.18
CA ALA A 351 38.34 8.07 -2.74
C ALA A 351 39.64 7.93 -3.55
N ARG A 352 39.60 8.14 -4.87
CA ARG A 352 40.82 8.16 -5.71
C ARG A 352 41.80 9.25 -5.31
N GLN A 353 41.31 10.39 -4.82
CA GLN A 353 42.14 11.54 -4.46
C GLN A 353 42.65 11.48 -3.01
N HIS A 354 41.89 10.88 -2.11
CA HIS A 354 42.11 10.99 -0.66
C HIS A 354 42.20 9.64 0.06
N GLY A 355 42.10 8.52 -0.67
CA GLY A 355 42.02 7.16 -0.13
C GLY A 355 40.63 6.76 0.39
N LEU A 356 39.79 7.73 0.73
CA LEU A 356 38.39 7.52 1.10
C LEU A 356 37.50 8.64 0.55
N GLY A 357 36.26 8.29 0.22
CA GLY A 357 35.23 9.22 -0.20
C GLY A 357 33.94 8.94 0.56
N ALA A 358 33.39 9.94 1.25
CA ALA A 358 32.16 9.84 2.03
C ALA A 358 31.18 10.93 1.59
N VAL A 359 29.95 10.55 1.27
CA VAL A 359 28.91 11.45 0.78
C VAL A 359 27.64 11.23 1.59
N ALA A 360 27.29 12.20 2.42
CA ALA A 360 25.98 12.24 3.07
C ALA A 360 24.97 12.90 2.13
N ILE A 361 23.75 12.38 2.06
CA ILE A 361 22.72 12.78 1.12
C ILE A 361 21.51 13.27 1.90
N ARG A 362 20.97 14.43 1.55
CA ARG A 362 19.67 14.93 2.05
C ARG A 362 18.72 15.24 0.92
N ASN A 363 17.46 15.52 1.28
CA ASN A 363 16.39 15.81 0.32
C ASN A 363 16.30 14.71 -0.74
N SER A 364 16.43 13.44 -0.32
CA SER A 364 16.29 12.28 -1.19
C SER A 364 14.92 11.62 -1.01
N SER A 365 14.76 10.44 -1.60
CA SER A 365 13.57 9.60 -1.47
C SER A 365 13.98 8.12 -1.44
N HIS A 366 13.00 7.20 -1.53
CA HIS A 366 13.28 5.76 -1.50
C HIS A 366 14.20 5.35 -2.66
N PHE A 367 15.24 4.57 -2.36
CA PHE A 367 16.31 4.23 -3.33
C PHE A 367 16.32 2.75 -3.77
N GLY A 368 15.33 1.94 -3.42
CA GLY A 368 15.37 0.51 -3.75
C GLY A 368 16.41 -0.26 -2.92
N ALA A 369 17.08 -1.24 -3.55
CA ALA A 369 18.07 -2.08 -2.87
C ALA A 369 19.40 -1.33 -2.69
N ALA A 370 19.89 -1.25 -1.46
CA ALA A 370 21.13 -0.53 -1.13
C ALA A 370 22.37 -1.16 -1.80
N GLY A 371 22.32 -2.48 -2.03
CA GLY A 371 23.35 -3.25 -2.73
C GLY A 371 23.65 -2.76 -4.15
N ALA A 372 22.69 -2.10 -4.83
CA ALA A 372 22.87 -1.56 -6.18
C ALA A 372 24.04 -0.56 -6.25
N TYR A 373 24.19 0.24 -5.20
CA TYR A 373 25.16 1.33 -5.12
C TYR A 373 26.50 0.85 -4.57
N ALA A 374 26.47 -0.02 -3.55
CA ALA A 374 27.68 -0.65 -3.03
C ALA A 374 28.39 -1.46 -4.13
N LEU A 375 27.62 -2.24 -4.90
CA LEU A 375 28.15 -3.02 -6.02
C LEU A 375 28.77 -2.15 -7.12
N GLU A 376 28.20 -0.97 -7.39
CA GLU A 376 28.75 -0.04 -8.37
C GLU A 376 30.13 0.49 -7.96
N ILE A 377 30.34 0.74 -6.66
CA ILE A 377 31.66 1.10 -6.11
C ILE A 377 32.63 -0.09 -6.24
N ALA A 378 32.18 -1.30 -5.89
CA ALA A 378 32.98 -2.52 -6.01
C ALA A 378 33.47 -2.79 -7.44
N ARG A 379 32.61 -2.55 -8.44
CA ARG A 379 32.97 -2.65 -9.87
C ARG A 379 34.04 -1.66 -10.31
N GLN A 380 34.21 -0.57 -9.58
CA GLN A 380 35.29 0.41 -9.81
C GLN A 380 36.58 0.07 -9.04
N GLY A 381 36.67 -1.12 -8.44
CA GLY A 381 37.86 -1.59 -7.74
C GLY A 381 37.99 -1.13 -6.29
N MET A 382 36.93 -0.55 -5.72
CA MET A 382 36.91 0.02 -4.36
C MET A 382 35.94 -0.73 -3.44
N MET A 383 36.13 -0.68 -2.12
CA MET A 383 35.11 -1.19 -1.20
C MET A 383 34.01 -0.15 -1.01
N GLY A 384 32.75 -0.53 -1.28
CA GLY A 384 31.58 0.33 -1.12
C GLY A 384 30.81 0.02 0.14
N LEU A 385 30.34 1.05 0.83
CA LEU A 385 29.44 0.99 1.98
C LEU A 385 28.29 1.97 1.77
N VAL A 386 27.04 1.52 1.97
CA VAL A 386 25.85 2.33 1.72
C VAL A 386 24.82 2.12 2.83
N PHE A 387 24.28 3.24 3.33
CA PHE A 387 23.33 3.30 4.41
C PHE A 387 22.15 4.22 4.03
N CYS A 388 20.98 3.95 4.60
CA CYS A 388 19.80 4.80 4.48
C CYS A 388 18.90 4.58 5.69
N ASN A 389 18.09 5.57 6.06
CA ASN A 389 16.99 5.39 7.00
C ASN A 389 15.65 5.26 6.26
N SER A 390 14.57 4.93 6.97
CA SER A 390 13.22 4.91 6.39
C SER A 390 12.20 5.37 7.43
N ASP A 391 10.92 5.53 7.06
CA ASP A 391 9.86 5.69 8.06
C ASP A 391 9.87 4.53 9.07
N ALA A 392 9.47 4.83 10.31
CA ALA A 392 9.61 3.91 11.42
C ALA A 392 8.77 2.63 11.27
N PHE A 393 9.43 1.47 11.37
CA PHE A 393 8.81 0.13 11.32
C PHE A 393 9.30 -0.81 12.43
N VAL A 394 10.51 -0.59 12.94
CA VAL A 394 11.23 -1.52 13.82
C VAL A 394 11.28 -0.94 15.23
N ARG A 395 10.94 -1.76 16.22
CA ARG A 395 11.09 -1.37 17.63
C ARG A 395 12.53 -1.46 18.12
N LEU A 396 12.83 -0.76 19.21
CA LEU A 396 14.05 -1.01 19.98
C LEU A 396 13.97 -2.35 20.72
N HIS A 397 15.12 -2.83 21.19
CA HIS A 397 15.17 -3.99 22.08
C HIS A 397 14.46 -3.66 23.41
N GLY A 398 13.48 -4.47 23.79
CA GLY A 398 12.59 -4.20 24.93
C GLY A 398 11.59 -3.04 24.70
N GLY A 399 11.54 -2.45 23.51
CA GLY A 399 10.61 -1.35 23.18
C GLY A 399 9.22 -1.85 22.78
N ALA A 400 8.24 -0.94 22.80
CA ALA A 400 6.84 -1.20 22.41
C ALA A 400 6.33 -0.14 21.42
N GLU A 401 7.24 0.44 20.64
CA GLU A 401 6.98 1.53 19.70
C GLU A 401 7.85 1.33 18.46
N ARG A 402 7.32 1.70 17.28
CA ARG A 402 8.12 1.79 16.05
C ARG A 402 9.08 2.96 16.17
N PHE A 403 10.37 2.70 16.04
CA PHE A 403 11.41 3.70 16.30
C PHE A 403 12.31 3.90 15.08
N HIS A 404 13.06 2.87 14.69
CA HIS A 404 13.88 2.90 13.47
C HIS A 404 13.06 2.45 12.26
N GLY A 405 13.47 2.88 11.07
CA GLY A 405 13.14 2.20 9.84
C GLY A 405 13.77 0.80 9.76
N THR A 406 13.61 0.13 8.62
CA THR A 406 14.35 -1.12 8.36
C THR A 406 15.85 -0.90 8.11
N ASN A 407 16.26 0.37 8.05
CA ASN A 407 17.61 0.93 8.02
C ASN A 407 18.66 -0.05 7.46
N PRO A 408 18.75 -0.19 6.12
CA PRO A 408 19.64 -1.16 5.50
C PRO A 408 21.11 -0.80 5.65
N ILE A 409 21.95 -1.84 5.63
CA ILE A 409 23.40 -1.77 5.49
C ILE A 409 23.77 -2.59 4.27
N ALA A 410 24.38 -1.94 3.27
CA ALA A 410 24.97 -2.61 2.14
C ALA A 410 26.47 -2.40 2.09
N ALA A 411 27.20 -3.46 1.72
CA ALA A 411 28.64 -3.45 1.56
C ALA A 411 29.03 -4.32 0.37
N ALA A 412 29.99 -3.88 -0.43
CA ALA A 412 30.52 -4.70 -1.51
C ALA A 412 32.02 -4.51 -1.68
N ALA A 413 32.71 -5.58 -2.07
CA ALA A 413 34.16 -5.60 -2.21
C ALA A 413 34.60 -6.31 -3.50
N PRO A 414 35.56 -5.75 -4.26
CA PRO A 414 36.07 -6.37 -5.48
C PRO A 414 36.81 -7.68 -5.19
N VAL A 415 36.76 -8.59 -6.16
CA VAL A 415 37.48 -9.86 -6.18
C VAL A 415 38.38 -9.95 -7.43
N ASN A 416 39.30 -10.92 -7.47
CA ASN A 416 40.18 -11.10 -8.64
C ASN A 416 39.43 -11.57 -9.89
N SER A 417 38.40 -12.39 -9.71
CA SER A 417 37.61 -12.98 -10.81
C SER A 417 36.20 -13.29 -10.33
N GLY A 418 35.22 -13.09 -11.21
CA GLY A 418 33.81 -13.34 -10.91
C GLY A 418 33.12 -12.15 -10.25
N GLU A 419 31.95 -12.42 -9.66
CA GLU A 419 31.11 -11.39 -9.06
C GLU A 419 31.68 -10.91 -7.71
N PRO A 420 31.56 -9.62 -7.37
CA PRO A 420 31.99 -9.07 -6.09
C PRO A 420 31.35 -9.76 -4.87
N TRP A 421 32.01 -9.70 -3.72
CA TRP A 421 31.34 -9.97 -2.45
C TRP A 421 30.30 -8.89 -2.21
N LEU A 422 29.07 -9.26 -1.87
CA LEU A 422 27.94 -8.34 -1.73
C LEU A 422 27.08 -8.69 -0.52
N LEU A 423 27.09 -7.84 0.50
CA LEU A 423 26.13 -7.83 1.59
C LEU A 423 25.08 -6.76 1.33
N ASP A 424 23.80 -7.11 1.37
CA ASP A 424 22.69 -6.17 1.41
C ASP A 424 21.63 -6.71 2.37
N MET A 425 21.46 -6.03 3.51
CA MET A 425 20.59 -6.49 4.58
C MET A 425 19.88 -5.34 5.29
N ALA A 426 18.62 -5.58 5.68
CA ALA A 426 17.95 -4.77 6.69
C ALA A 426 18.55 -5.04 8.08
N THR A 427 18.42 -4.09 9.00
CA THR A 427 18.82 -4.25 10.40
C THR A 427 17.72 -4.86 11.28
N SER A 428 16.54 -5.07 10.71
CA SER A 428 15.47 -5.92 11.26
C SER A 428 15.66 -7.39 10.87
N SER A 429 15.07 -8.31 11.64
CA SER A 429 15.18 -9.75 11.37
C SER A 429 14.59 -10.15 10.02
N ILE A 430 13.52 -9.48 9.59
CA ILE A 430 12.90 -9.61 8.27
C ILE A 430 12.41 -8.24 7.79
N PRO A 431 12.31 -8.00 6.48
CA PRO A 431 11.63 -6.82 5.95
C PRO A 431 10.10 -6.90 6.11
N PHE A 432 9.43 -5.74 6.19
CA PHE A 432 7.98 -5.66 6.46
C PHE A 432 7.11 -6.37 5.40
N ASN A 433 7.56 -6.42 4.16
CA ASN A 433 6.89 -7.16 3.09
C ASN A 433 6.74 -8.67 3.38
N ARG A 434 7.61 -9.27 4.20
CA ARG A 434 7.47 -10.68 4.62
C ARG A 434 6.30 -10.87 5.59
N VAL A 435 5.99 -9.85 6.39
CA VAL A 435 4.77 -9.81 7.20
C VAL A 435 3.55 -9.76 6.29
N GLN A 436 3.54 -8.87 5.28
CA GLN A 436 2.43 -8.76 4.32
C GLN A 436 2.21 -10.05 3.52
N LEU A 437 3.29 -10.69 3.06
CA LEU A 437 3.24 -11.99 2.38
C LEU A 437 2.63 -13.05 3.29
N SER A 438 3.09 -13.14 4.54
CA SER A 438 2.57 -14.13 5.49
C SER A 438 1.09 -13.88 5.82
N ARG A 439 0.65 -12.61 5.88
CA ARG A 439 -0.79 -12.26 5.99
C ARG A 439 -1.60 -12.78 4.81
N SER A 440 -1.11 -12.55 3.59
CA SER A 440 -1.80 -12.96 2.36
C SER A 440 -1.90 -14.48 2.25
N LEU A 441 -0.84 -15.20 2.62
CA LEU A 441 -0.79 -16.66 2.56
C LEU A 441 -1.46 -17.35 3.76
N GLY A 442 -1.80 -16.59 4.81
CA GLY A 442 -2.32 -17.16 6.06
C GLY A 442 -1.31 -18.07 6.79
N VAL A 443 0.00 -17.88 6.55
CA VAL A 443 1.05 -18.68 7.19
C VAL A 443 1.68 -17.95 8.38
N PRO A 444 2.08 -18.66 9.45
CA PRO A 444 2.77 -18.04 10.58
C PRO A 444 4.11 -17.42 10.17
N LEU A 445 4.47 -16.33 10.85
CA LEU A 445 5.82 -15.76 10.83
C LEU A 445 6.78 -16.64 11.63
N PRO A 446 8.08 -16.63 11.29
CA PRO A 446 9.10 -17.15 12.18
C PRO A 446 9.05 -16.46 13.54
N ALA A 447 9.40 -17.17 14.61
CA ALA A 447 9.47 -16.59 15.95
C ALA A 447 10.45 -15.39 15.99
N ASP A 448 10.16 -14.43 16.87
CA ASP A 448 11.02 -13.27 17.19
C ASP A 448 11.32 -12.29 16.04
N VAL A 449 10.54 -12.31 14.96
CA VAL A 449 10.74 -11.39 13.82
C VAL A 449 9.81 -10.17 13.84
N ALA A 450 8.71 -10.24 14.58
CA ALA A 450 7.71 -9.18 14.70
C ALA A 450 7.08 -9.17 16.09
N SER A 451 6.43 -8.05 16.42
CA SER A 451 5.73 -7.82 17.68
C SER A 451 4.40 -7.13 17.45
N ASP A 452 3.47 -7.30 18.40
CA ASP A 452 2.21 -6.56 18.46
C ASP A 452 2.40 -5.10 18.89
N ALA A 453 1.30 -4.36 19.07
CA ALA A 453 1.32 -2.96 19.48
C ALA A 453 1.85 -2.74 20.92
N HIS A 454 1.98 -3.80 21.72
CA HIS A 454 2.50 -3.77 23.09
C HIS A 454 3.97 -4.19 23.17
N GLY A 455 4.61 -4.49 22.03
CA GLY A 455 6.00 -4.95 21.97
C GLY A 455 6.18 -6.44 22.28
N THR A 456 5.09 -7.21 22.41
CA THR A 456 5.14 -8.67 22.63
C THR A 456 5.39 -9.37 21.30
N ASN A 457 6.33 -10.31 21.26
CA ASN A 457 6.61 -11.06 20.03
C ASN A 457 5.41 -11.92 19.62
N VAL A 458 5.09 -11.91 18.33
CA VAL A 458 3.96 -12.66 17.74
C VAL A 458 4.40 -13.42 16.50
N ILE A 459 3.74 -14.55 16.22
CA ILE A 459 3.92 -15.31 14.98
C ILE A 459 2.73 -15.13 14.03
N GLU A 460 1.61 -14.67 14.54
CA GLU A 460 0.40 -14.42 13.79
C GLU A 460 0.61 -13.15 12.96
N PRO A 461 0.62 -13.24 11.62
CA PRO A 461 0.95 -12.10 10.79
C PRO A 461 -0.09 -10.98 10.92
N SER A 462 -1.36 -11.29 11.23
CA SER A 462 -2.41 -10.31 11.53
C SER A 462 -2.15 -9.48 12.79
N ALA A 463 -1.51 -10.06 13.81
CA ALA A 463 -1.19 -9.38 15.06
C ALA A 463 0.08 -8.50 14.98
N ALA A 464 0.93 -8.70 13.98
CA ALA A 464 2.20 -7.98 13.83
C ALA A 464 2.01 -6.46 13.59
N ALA A 465 2.32 -5.63 14.58
CA ALA A 465 2.27 -4.18 14.48
C ALA A 465 3.63 -3.55 14.15
N MET A 466 4.73 -4.19 14.55
CA MET A 466 6.10 -3.69 14.37
C MET A 466 7.09 -4.83 14.14
N LEU A 467 8.21 -4.53 13.49
CA LEU A 467 9.28 -5.50 13.28
C LEU A 467 10.21 -5.57 14.49
N ALA A 468 10.80 -6.74 14.71
CA ALA A 468 11.86 -6.92 15.68
C ALA A 468 13.25 -6.66 15.05
N PRO A 469 14.19 -6.08 15.81
CA PRO A 469 15.56 -5.90 15.35
C PRO A 469 16.30 -7.25 15.23
N LEU A 470 17.28 -7.32 14.33
CA LEU A 470 18.13 -8.50 14.15
C LEU A 470 18.77 -8.93 15.48
N GLY A 471 18.73 -10.23 15.75
CA GLY A 471 19.19 -10.81 17.02
C GLY A 471 18.05 -11.34 17.90
N GLY A 472 16.80 -11.18 17.45
CA GLY A 472 15.61 -11.79 18.08
C GLY A 472 15.32 -11.28 19.49
N ALA A 473 14.60 -12.07 20.28
CA ALA A 473 14.20 -11.69 21.63
C ALA A 473 15.39 -11.41 22.56
N LEU A 474 16.45 -12.23 22.48
CA LEU A 474 17.57 -12.21 23.43
C LEU A 474 18.67 -11.21 23.06
N PHE A 475 18.98 -11.06 21.77
CA PHE A 475 20.13 -10.27 21.31
C PHE A 475 19.76 -9.13 20.35
N GLY A 476 18.47 -8.80 20.26
CA GLY A 476 17.94 -7.75 19.38
C GLY A 476 18.56 -6.36 19.59
N TYR A 477 19.18 -6.10 20.74
CA TYR A 477 19.92 -4.84 20.96
C TYR A 477 21.07 -4.65 19.97
N LYS A 478 21.64 -5.73 19.41
CA LYS A 478 22.67 -5.64 18.36
C LYS A 478 22.10 -5.13 17.05
N GLY A 479 20.98 -5.68 16.58
CA GLY A 479 20.29 -5.18 15.39
C GLY A 479 19.81 -3.74 15.56
N ALA A 480 19.29 -3.39 16.74
CA ALA A 480 18.92 -2.02 17.06
C ALA A 480 20.13 -1.06 17.04
N GLY A 481 21.29 -1.50 17.52
CA GLY A 481 22.54 -0.75 17.44
C GLY A 481 23.02 -0.55 15.99
N LEU A 482 22.93 -1.58 15.15
CA LEU A 482 23.24 -1.48 13.72
C LEU A 482 22.28 -0.51 13.00
N ALA A 483 20.98 -0.56 13.32
CA ALA A 483 19.99 0.38 12.82
C ALA A 483 20.33 1.83 13.21
N GLY A 484 20.85 2.03 14.43
CA GLY A 484 21.31 3.33 14.92
C GLY A 484 22.54 3.86 14.16
N ILE A 485 23.49 2.99 13.75
CA ILE A 485 24.61 3.41 12.90
C ILE A 485 24.09 3.91 11.55
N ALA A 486 23.20 3.16 10.91
CA ALA A 486 22.59 3.56 9.64
C ALA A 486 21.76 4.85 9.78
N GLU A 487 21.04 5.03 10.89
CA GLU A 487 20.29 6.25 11.22
C GLU A 487 21.23 7.47 11.33
N ILE A 488 22.28 7.37 12.16
CA ILE A 488 23.23 8.46 12.40
C ILE A 488 23.92 8.87 11.10
N LEU A 489 24.39 7.89 10.31
CA LEU A 489 25.04 8.16 9.04
C LEU A 489 24.11 8.82 8.02
N SER A 490 22.85 8.39 7.98
CA SER A 490 21.88 8.87 6.99
C SER A 490 21.23 10.19 7.36
N ALA A 491 21.07 10.49 8.65
CA ALA A 491 20.38 11.68 9.13
C ALA A 491 21.34 12.77 9.62
N ALA A 492 22.22 12.44 10.56
CA ALA A 492 22.97 13.45 11.33
C ALA A 492 24.03 14.18 10.50
N PHE A 493 24.64 13.51 9.50
CA PHE A 493 25.67 14.14 8.65
C PHE A 493 25.11 15.09 7.59
N SER A 494 23.82 15.02 7.30
CA SER A 494 23.18 15.80 6.24
C SER A 494 21.98 16.63 6.69
N ASP A 495 21.69 16.65 8.01
CA ASP A 495 20.50 17.31 8.57
C ASP A 495 19.20 16.80 7.91
N ALA A 496 19.13 15.49 7.67
CA ALA A 496 17.92 14.83 7.17
C ALA A 496 17.06 14.34 8.35
N PRO A 497 15.73 14.20 8.18
CA PRO A 497 14.85 13.76 9.24
C PRO A 497 15.18 12.34 9.74
N LEU A 498 14.93 12.11 11.03
CA LEU A 498 15.01 10.78 11.63
C LEU A 498 13.86 9.88 11.16
N SER A 499 14.02 8.56 11.31
CA SER A 499 12.98 7.56 10.98
C SER A 499 11.58 7.88 11.55
N ALA A 500 11.53 8.36 12.80
CA ALA A 500 10.29 8.74 13.48
C ALA A 500 9.65 10.03 12.94
N GLU A 501 10.41 10.86 12.23
CA GLU A 501 9.99 12.14 11.67
C GLU A 501 9.60 12.03 10.19
N LEU A 502 10.01 10.94 9.54
CA LEU A 502 9.75 10.71 8.12
C LEU A 502 8.26 10.41 7.88
N PRO A 503 7.64 11.07 6.88
CA PRO A 503 6.30 10.70 6.46
C PRO A 503 6.29 9.27 5.85
N PRO A 504 5.18 8.53 5.95
CA PRO A 504 5.09 7.18 5.43
C PRO A 504 5.42 7.08 3.94
N MET A 505 6.07 5.99 3.53
CA MET A 505 6.36 5.73 2.11
C MET A 505 5.06 5.56 1.31
N ILE A 506 4.20 4.67 1.79
CA ILE A 506 2.86 4.45 1.27
C ILE A 506 1.93 5.35 2.07
N SER A 507 1.56 6.44 1.43
CA SER A 507 0.54 7.37 1.87
C SER A 507 -0.21 7.80 0.64
N ASP A 508 -1.29 8.54 0.79
CA ASP A 508 -1.94 9.15 -0.36
C ASP A 508 -1.67 10.65 -0.45
N ASP A 509 -0.61 11.09 0.23
CA ASP A 509 0.12 12.30 -0.13
C ASP A 509 1.30 11.91 -1.03
N MET A 510 1.08 12.08 -2.33
CA MET A 510 2.09 11.91 -3.37
C MET A 510 2.67 13.24 -3.85
N ALA A 511 2.45 14.33 -3.11
CA ALA A 511 2.96 15.67 -3.45
C ALA A 511 4.04 16.16 -2.48
N THR A 512 3.95 15.87 -1.19
CA THR A 512 4.92 16.35 -0.20
C THR A 512 6.21 15.51 -0.23
N PRO A 513 7.39 16.10 -0.49
CA PRO A 513 8.66 15.38 -0.46
C PRO A 513 8.95 14.78 0.91
N ARG A 514 9.45 13.55 0.93
CA ARG A 514 9.80 12.85 2.18
C ARG A 514 11.12 13.31 2.79
N ARG A 515 12.02 13.86 1.95
CA ARG A 515 13.35 14.36 2.31
C ARG A 515 14.23 13.32 3.02
N LEU A 516 14.23 12.07 2.53
CA LEU A 516 15.04 11.00 3.11
C LEU A 516 16.53 11.35 3.12
N GLY A 517 17.22 10.78 4.11
CA GLY A 517 18.66 10.80 4.22
C GLY A 517 19.30 9.48 3.74
N ALA A 518 20.53 9.55 3.26
CA ALA A 518 21.33 8.39 2.91
C ALA A 518 22.83 8.70 3.03
N PHE A 519 23.67 7.67 3.03
CA PHE A 519 25.11 7.84 3.15
C PHE A 519 25.85 6.82 2.28
N VAL A 520 26.83 7.30 1.52
CA VAL A 520 27.66 6.48 0.62
C VAL A 520 29.13 6.67 1.00
N MET A 521 29.86 5.57 1.13
CA MET A 521 31.30 5.60 1.35
C MET A 521 32.02 4.65 0.38
N ALA A 522 33.10 5.15 -0.22
CA ALA A 522 34.04 4.39 -1.02
C ALA A 522 35.41 4.40 -0.33
N LEU A 523 36.04 3.23 -0.22
CA LEU A 523 37.38 3.05 0.33
C LEU A 523 38.27 2.52 -0.79
N ASP A 524 39.34 3.24 -1.13
CA ASP A 524 40.27 2.84 -2.17
C ASP A 524 41.35 1.91 -1.60
N PRO A 525 41.39 0.62 -1.96
CA PRO A 525 42.41 -0.29 -1.48
C PRO A 525 43.84 0.13 -1.83
N GLU A 526 44.02 0.93 -2.90
CA GLU A 526 45.34 1.46 -3.28
C GLU A 526 45.92 2.43 -2.25
N ALA A 527 45.08 3.05 -1.42
CA ALA A 527 45.52 3.87 -0.29
C ALA A 527 45.95 3.05 0.94
N PHE A 528 45.79 1.73 0.90
CA PHE A 528 46.15 0.80 1.99
C PHE A 528 47.19 -0.22 1.51
N ALA A 529 46.86 -1.51 1.54
CA ALA A 529 47.76 -2.60 1.18
C ALA A 529 47.87 -2.83 -0.35
N GLY A 530 47.19 -2.04 -1.18
CA GLY A 530 47.14 -2.19 -2.63
C GLY A 530 45.97 -3.07 -3.10
N GLY A 531 45.43 -2.76 -4.29
CA GLY A 531 44.23 -3.41 -4.82
C GLY A 531 44.41 -4.91 -5.08
N GLN A 532 45.58 -5.34 -5.52
CA GLN A 532 45.86 -6.77 -5.76
C GLN A 532 45.90 -7.57 -4.46
N ALA A 533 46.57 -7.06 -3.42
CA ALA A 533 46.63 -7.72 -2.13
C ALA A 533 45.25 -7.81 -1.49
N PHE A 534 44.46 -6.73 -1.58
CA PHE A 534 43.08 -6.70 -1.12
C PHE A 534 42.22 -7.78 -1.79
N ARG A 535 42.15 -7.81 -3.12
CA ARG A 535 41.36 -8.79 -3.88
C ARG A 535 41.80 -10.24 -3.60
N ALA A 536 43.10 -10.47 -3.40
CA ALA A 536 43.63 -11.78 -3.03
C ALA A 536 43.18 -12.23 -1.63
N VAL A 537 43.11 -11.31 -0.65
CA VAL A 537 42.59 -11.60 0.69
C VAL A 537 41.10 -11.93 0.64
N ILE A 538 40.30 -11.13 -0.07
CA ILE A 538 38.86 -11.40 -0.24
C ILE A 538 38.65 -12.76 -0.93
N GLY A 539 39.41 -13.09 -1.97
CA GLY A 539 39.36 -14.39 -2.63
C GLY A 539 39.57 -15.57 -1.66
N ARG A 540 40.65 -15.53 -0.87
CA ARG A 540 40.91 -16.57 0.15
C ARG A 540 39.81 -16.65 1.21
N TYR A 541 39.24 -15.52 1.61
CA TYR A 541 38.12 -15.47 2.56
C TYR A 541 36.87 -16.15 2.00
N LEU A 542 36.49 -15.86 0.75
CA LEU A 542 35.34 -16.49 0.09
C LEU A 542 35.54 -18.00 -0.10
N GLU A 543 36.75 -18.42 -0.49
CA GLU A 543 37.09 -19.85 -0.58
C GLU A 543 36.98 -20.54 0.78
N ALA A 544 37.45 -19.90 1.85
CA ALA A 544 37.35 -20.44 3.20
C ALA A 544 35.88 -20.59 3.66
N ILE A 545 35.03 -19.59 3.39
CA ILE A 545 33.58 -19.68 3.67
C ILE A 545 32.96 -20.87 2.93
N ARG A 546 33.16 -20.94 1.61
CA ARG A 546 32.52 -21.94 0.74
C ARG A 546 33.00 -23.37 1.00
N ARG A 547 34.19 -23.53 1.59
CA ARG A 547 34.74 -24.83 2.00
C ARG A 547 34.44 -25.19 3.46
N SER A 548 33.80 -24.32 4.22
CA SER A 548 33.45 -24.61 5.61
C SER A 548 32.54 -25.84 5.68
N CYS A 549 32.79 -26.69 6.69
CA CYS A 549 31.91 -27.82 6.97
C CYS A 549 30.47 -27.33 7.19
N THR A 550 29.51 -28.09 6.67
CA THR A 550 28.08 -27.84 6.84
C THR A 550 27.48 -28.81 7.85
N THR A 551 26.37 -28.42 8.46
CA THR A 551 25.47 -29.38 9.10
C THR A 551 24.82 -30.26 8.02
N PRO A 552 24.43 -31.51 8.34
CA PRO A 552 23.80 -32.40 7.36
C PRO A 552 22.59 -31.74 6.68
N GLY A 553 22.57 -31.73 5.34
CA GLY A 553 21.48 -31.16 4.54
C GLY A 553 21.58 -29.66 4.26
N GLU A 554 22.56 -28.96 4.84
CA GLU A 554 22.74 -27.51 4.65
C GLU A 554 23.89 -27.17 3.69
N THR A 555 23.84 -25.96 3.13
CA THR A 555 24.91 -25.40 2.30
C THR A 555 25.36 -24.05 2.84
N VAL A 556 26.67 -23.88 3.04
CA VAL A 556 27.27 -22.58 3.35
C VAL A 556 27.35 -21.71 2.09
N MET A 557 27.21 -20.40 2.26
CA MET A 557 27.33 -19.44 1.17
C MET A 557 27.90 -18.12 1.67
N ALA A 558 28.65 -17.43 0.81
CA ALA A 558 29.07 -16.06 1.09
C ALA A 558 27.92 -15.08 0.75
N PRO A 559 27.89 -13.89 1.38
CA PRO A 559 27.02 -12.81 0.94
C PRO A 559 27.16 -12.53 -0.56
N GLY A 560 26.03 -12.59 -1.28
CA GLY A 560 25.93 -12.43 -2.73
C GLY A 560 25.77 -13.75 -3.48
N ASP A 561 26.23 -14.89 -2.94
CA ASP A 561 26.22 -16.18 -3.67
C ASP A 561 24.80 -16.65 -4.06
N ARG A 562 23.78 -16.32 -3.24
CA ARG A 562 22.38 -16.63 -3.56
C ARG A 562 21.89 -15.72 -4.68
N GLU A 563 22.21 -14.44 -4.61
CA GLU A 563 21.82 -13.41 -5.56
C GLU A 563 22.46 -13.64 -6.94
N TRP A 564 23.73 -14.07 -6.99
CA TRP A 564 24.43 -14.38 -8.25
C TRP A 564 23.84 -15.58 -8.98
N ARG A 565 23.52 -16.66 -8.25
CA ARG A 565 22.82 -17.84 -8.82
C ARG A 565 21.45 -17.46 -9.36
N GLU A 566 20.73 -16.61 -8.64
CA GLU A 566 19.42 -16.13 -9.07
C GLU A 566 19.51 -15.22 -10.31
N ALA A 567 20.55 -14.39 -10.38
CA ALA A 567 20.84 -13.56 -11.55
C ALA A 567 21.09 -14.40 -12.80
N GLU A 568 21.91 -15.46 -12.71
CA GLU A 568 22.13 -16.42 -13.79
C GLU A 568 20.80 -17.05 -14.23
N ARG A 569 20.02 -17.58 -13.28
CA ARG A 569 18.72 -18.18 -13.57
C ARG A 569 17.74 -17.23 -14.26
N ARG A 570 17.73 -15.95 -13.89
CA ARG A 570 16.82 -14.93 -14.47
C ARG A 570 17.28 -14.40 -15.81
N ARG A 571 18.59 -14.43 -16.11
CA ARG A 571 19.11 -14.15 -17.46
C ARG A 571 18.58 -15.18 -18.46
N ASP A 572 18.52 -16.45 -18.05
CA ASP A 572 18.08 -17.53 -18.95
C ASP A 572 16.55 -17.66 -19.03
N SER A 573 15.86 -17.58 -17.88
CA SER A 573 14.42 -17.90 -17.78
C SER A 573 13.50 -16.68 -17.67
N GLY A 574 14.05 -15.46 -17.69
CA GLY A 574 13.33 -14.23 -17.39
C GLY A 574 12.93 -14.10 -15.91
N MET A 575 12.44 -12.92 -15.55
CA MET A 575 11.89 -12.65 -14.21
C MET A 575 10.41 -13.02 -14.14
N LYS A 576 9.96 -13.45 -12.96
CA LYS A 576 8.54 -13.72 -12.68
C LYS A 576 7.88 -12.45 -12.16
N LEU A 577 6.71 -12.10 -12.69
CA LEU A 577 5.86 -11.02 -12.18
C LEU A 577 4.54 -11.58 -11.64
N ASP A 578 4.07 -11.00 -10.54
CA ASP A 578 2.74 -11.29 -10.01
C ASP A 578 1.64 -10.63 -10.86
N GLY A 579 0.45 -11.22 -10.87
CA GLY A 579 -0.67 -10.74 -11.69
C GLY A 579 -1.09 -9.31 -11.39
N THR A 580 -0.95 -8.86 -10.14
CA THR A 580 -1.26 -7.48 -9.74
C THR A 580 -0.29 -6.49 -10.38
N THR A 581 1.01 -6.78 -10.36
CA THR A 581 2.02 -5.99 -11.06
C THR A 581 1.76 -5.96 -12.57
N VAL A 582 1.49 -7.11 -13.21
CA VAL A 582 1.20 -7.17 -14.65
C VAL A 582 -0.01 -6.32 -15.02
N ARG A 583 -1.11 -6.41 -14.26
CA ARG A 583 -2.32 -5.60 -14.51
C ARG A 583 -2.07 -4.11 -14.32
N SER A 584 -1.35 -3.71 -13.27
CA SER A 584 -1.03 -2.30 -12.99
C SER A 584 -0.18 -1.70 -14.11
N LEU A 585 0.90 -2.38 -14.52
CA LEU A 585 1.75 -1.93 -15.62
C LEU A 585 1.00 -1.92 -16.97
N GLY A 586 0.16 -2.93 -17.22
CA GLY A 586 -0.68 -2.98 -18.42
C GLY A 586 -1.72 -1.85 -18.48
N GLN A 587 -2.31 -1.48 -17.34
CA GLN A 587 -3.22 -0.33 -17.25
C GLN A 587 -2.47 0.98 -17.50
N PHE A 588 -1.35 1.18 -16.81
CA PHE A 588 -0.50 2.35 -17.02
C PHE A 588 -0.10 2.50 -18.50
N ALA A 589 0.22 1.38 -19.16
CA ALA A 589 0.60 1.37 -20.57
C ALA A 589 -0.51 1.90 -21.49
N ARG A 590 -1.76 1.48 -21.25
CA ARG A 590 -2.94 1.97 -21.98
C ARG A 590 -3.17 3.46 -21.74
N ASP A 591 -3.08 3.89 -20.49
CA ASP A 591 -3.37 5.28 -20.10
C ASP A 591 -2.37 6.28 -20.68
N HIS A 592 -1.12 5.86 -20.90
CA HIS A 592 -0.04 6.73 -21.39
C HIS A 592 0.38 6.43 -22.83
N GLY A 593 -0.30 5.52 -23.53
CA GLY A 593 -0.01 5.18 -24.92
C GLY A 593 1.38 4.58 -25.15
N ILE A 594 1.97 3.90 -24.16
CA ILE A 594 3.25 3.20 -24.30
C ILE A 594 3.03 1.74 -24.72
N ALA A 595 4.02 1.15 -25.40
CA ALA A 595 3.92 -0.23 -25.86
C ALA A 595 3.79 -1.19 -24.65
N PRO A 596 2.79 -2.11 -24.66
CA PRO A 596 2.54 -3.00 -23.53
C PRO A 596 3.72 -3.94 -23.29
N LEU A 597 3.82 -4.42 -22.05
CA LEU A 597 4.86 -5.36 -21.63
C LEU A 597 4.71 -6.68 -22.38
N ARG A 598 5.77 -7.12 -23.07
CA ARG A 598 5.79 -8.42 -23.75
C ARG A 598 6.13 -9.52 -22.75
N THR A 599 5.32 -10.56 -22.74
CA THR A 599 5.48 -11.70 -21.85
C THR A 599 6.08 -12.88 -22.61
N LEU A 600 6.87 -13.70 -21.92
CA LEU A 600 7.38 -14.96 -22.46
C LEU A 600 6.22 -15.96 -22.48
N SER A 601 5.97 -16.59 -23.65
CA SER A 601 4.97 -17.65 -23.75
C SER A 601 5.38 -18.86 -22.89
N ALA A 602 4.39 -19.58 -22.35
CA ALA A 602 4.60 -20.72 -21.45
C ALA A 602 5.43 -21.88 -22.08
N GLU A 603 5.61 -21.89 -23.41
CA GLU A 603 6.21 -23.01 -24.16
C GLU A 603 7.75 -23.10 -24.06
N ARG A 604 8.47 -22.04 -23.69
CA ARG A 604 9.94 -22.11 -23.53
C ARG A 604 10.41 -22.77 -22.22
N GLY A 605 9.50 -23.08 -21.29
CA GLY A 605 9.86 -23.64 -19.98
C GLY A 605 10.06 -25.16 -19.95
N ALA A 606 9.69 -25.88 -21.01
CA ALA A 606 9.63 -27.35 -21.00
C ALA A 606 10.85 -28.04 -21.64
N GLU A 607 11.77 -27.31 -22.28
CA GLU A 607 12.90 -27.95 -22.98
C GLU A 607 14.12 -28.25 -22.10
N HIS A 608 14.14 -27.86 -20.82
CA HIS A 608 15.30 -28.06 -19.92
C HIS A 608 14.93 -28.58 -18.51
N GLN A 609 13.92 -29.46 -18.39
CA GLN A 609 13.77 -30.30 -17.19
C GLN A 609 14.47 -31.64 -17.34
#